data_AF-A0A3A4X611-F1
#
_entry.id   AF-A0A3A4X611-F1
#
_cell.length_a   1.000
_cell.length_b   1.000
_cell.length_c   1.000
_cell.angle_alpha   90.00
_cell.angle_beta   90.00
_cell.angle_gamma   90.00
#
_symmetry.space_group_name_H-M   'P 1'
#
loop_
_entity.id
_entity.type
_entity.pdbx_description
1 polymer ?
#
loop_
_entity_poly.entity_id
_entity_poly.type
_entity_poly.pdbx_seq_one_letter_code
_entity_poly.pdbx_strand_id
1 'polypeptide(L)'
;MNLFLKKETPMSENSKRSNPRNIPAGADVDKRKAKMEAVFGTQRKNRPPRYALAAIALLISVCAVYAWMQLKTEEPTAAAPLASNPTGSQITLSVNLFGDGKARYYEYRAGDSTIRYFIIRSSDGVLRAAFDACDVCWRAGKGYVQADDVMVCKNCGQQFASVLVNEVKGGCNPAPLDRSIQGDRLIIEVKDILEGKKYFDIPGKV
;
A
#
# COMPACT_ATOMS: atom_id res chain seq x y z
N MET A 1 58.97 -33.63 1.09
CA MET A 1 59.82 -34.76 1.51
C MET A 1 60.20 -34.57 2.98
N ASN A 2 60.30 -35.67 3.73
CA ASN A 2 60.42 -35.84 5.20
C ASN A 2 59.04 -35.91 5.91
N LEU A 3 58.42 -37.06 6.22
CA LEU A 3 58.88 -38.43 6.50
C LEU A 3 59.69 -38.56 7.80
N PHE A 4 59.01 -38.84 8.93
CA PHE A 4 59.49 -39.54 10.14
C PHE A 4 58.27 -39.73 11.09
N LEU A 5 57.56 -40.86 11.09
CA LEU A 5 57.81 -42.19 11.67
C LEU A 5 57.83 -42.29 13.21
N LYS A 6 57.17 -43.38 13.64
CA LYS A 6 57.18 -44.09 14.94
C LYS A 6 56.24 -43.51 16.03
N LYS A 7 55.40 -44.33 16.68
CA LYS A 7 55.68 -45.68 17.21
C LYS A 7 54.45 -46.61 17.15
N GLU A 8 54.71 -47.88 16.92
CA GLU A 8 53.80 -49.01 17.10
C GLU A 8 54.05 -49.75 18.43
N THR A 9 53.06 -50.61 18.76
CA THR A 9 53.05 -51.85 19.58
C THR A 9 52.50 -51.76 21.02
N PRO A 10 51.91 -52.85 21.60
CA PRO A 10 51.42 -54.11 21.00
C PRO A 10 50.00 -54.56 21.42
N MET A 11 49.51 -55.49 20.60
CA MET A 11 48.57 -56.62 20.80
C MET A 11 48.05 -56.93 22.23
N SER A 12 46.72 -57.04 22.37
CA SER A 12 46.08 -57.96 23.31
C SER A 12 44.81 -58.52 22.69
N GLU A 13 44.93 -59.79 22.34
CA GLU A 13 43.92 -60.75 21.95
C GLU A 13 42.95 -61.01 23.11
N ASN A 14 41.64 -60.84 22.91
CA ASN A 14 40.68 -61.61 23.69
C ASN A 14 39.33 -61.78 22.99
N SER A 15 39.17 -62.96 22.41
CA SER A 15 38.04 -63.88 22.65
C SER A 15 36.69 -63.24 23.02
N LYS A 16 35.75 -63.27 22.07
CA LYS A 16 34.55 -64.14 22.13
C LYS A 16 33.54 -63.70 21.07
N ARG A 17 33.38 -64.55 20.05
CA ARG A 17 32.10 -64.67 19.35
C ARG A 17 31.06 -65.12 20.38
N SER A 18 30.02 -64.32 20.59
CA SER A 18 28.73 -64.84 21.04
C SER A 18 27.63 -64.31 20.12
N ASN A 19 26.96 -65.27 19.50
CA ASN A 19 25.77 -65.25 18.66
C ASN A 19 24.63 -64.33 19.21
N PRO A 20 23.68 -63.87 18.37
CA PRO A 20 22.76 -62.80 18.70
C PRO A 20 21.72 -63.28 19.71
N ARG A 21 21.58 -62.53 20.79
CA ARG A 21 20.44 -62.71 21.71
C ARG A 21 19.26 -61.92 21.17
N ASN A 22 18.22 -62.67 20.78
CA ASN A 22 16.85 -62.22 20.60
C ASN A 22 16.46 -61.20 21.69
N ILE A 23 16.35 -59.93 21.31
CA ILE A 23 15.68 -58.93 22.12
C ILE A 23 14.21 -58.96 21.67
N PRO A 24 13.25 -59.24 22.57
CA PRO A 24 11.84 -59.19 22.21
C PRO A 24 11.50 -57.76 21.77
N ALA A 25 10.97 -57.64 20.55
CA ALA A 25 10.66 -56.37 19.87
C ALA A 25 9.65 -55.45 20.61
N GLY A 26 9.16 -55.84 21.79
CA GLY A 26 8.19 -55.08 22.59
C GLY A 26 8.79 -54.16 23.66
N ALA A 27 9.97 -54.47 24.21
CA ALA A 27 10.45 -53.78 25.42
C ALA A 27 10.83 -52.30 25.22
N ASP A 28 11.22 -51.92 24.01
CA ASP A 28 11.55 -50.53 23.63
C ASP A 28 10.29 -49.75 23.20
N VAL A 29 9.31 -50.43 22.60
CA VAL A 29 8.04 -49.83 22.20
C VAL A 29 7.22 -49.43 23.41
N ASP A 30 7.19 -50.26 24.46
CA ASP A 30 6.42 -49.98 25.67
C ASP A 30 7.01 -48.81 26.48
N LYS A 31 8.35 -48.69 26.53
CA LYS A 31 9.02 -47.55 27.16
C LYS A 31 8.83 -46.23 26.38
N ARG A 32 8.80 -46.29 25.05
CA ARG A 32 8.53 -45.12 24.21
C ARG A 32 7.07 -44.66 24.30
N LYS A 33 6.11 -45.60 24.38
CA LYS A 33 4.69 -45.29 24.59
C LYS A 33 4.44 -44.67 25.97
N ALA A 34 4.99 -45.24 27.03
CA ALA A 34 4.88 -44.69 28.38
C ALA A 34 5.52 -43.28 28.51
N LYS A 35 6.62 -43.03 27.79
CA LYS A 35 7.28 -41.71 27.76
C LYS A 35 6.53 -40.69 26.90
N MET A 36 5.85 -41.12 25.84
CA MET A 36 4.96 -40.25 25.06
C MET A 36 3.69 -39.88 25.83
N GLU A 37 3.08 -40.80 26.59
CA GLU A 37 1.88 -40.51 27.40
C GLU A 37 2.16 -39.58 28.59
N ALA A 38 3.38 -39.62 29.15
CA ALA A 38 3.81 -38.71 30.21
C ALA A 38 4.11 -37.28 29.71
N VAL A 39 4.53 -37.11 28.45
CA VAL A 39 4.86 -35.81 27.84
C VAL A 39 3.63 -35.19 27.18
N PHE A 40 2.84 -36.00 26.47
CA PHE A 40 1.53 -35.63 25.94
C PHE A 40 0.47 -35.99 26.96
N GLY A 41 0.51 -35.32 28.11
CA GLY A 41 -0.53 -35.41 29.12
C GLY A 41 -1.90 -35.35 28.45
N THR A 42 -2.78 -36.29 28.81
CA THR A 42 -4.13 -36.42 28.27
C THR A 42 -4.76 -35.04 28.10
N GLN A 43 -4.90 -34.60 26.85
CA GLN A 43 -5.59 -33.37 26.50
C GLN A 43 -7.05 -33.54 26.93
N ARG A 44 -7.36 -33.16 28.18
CA ARG A 44 -8.73 -33.04 28.66
C ARG A 44 -9.41 -32.04 27.76
N LYS A 45 -10.33 -32.54 26.91
CA LYS A 45 -11.19 -31.72 26.07
C LYS A 45 -12.16 -30.94 26.97
N ASN A 46 -11.66 -29.86 27.56
CA ASN A 46 -12.47 -28.89 28.29
C ASN A 46 -13.33 -28.17 27.25
N ARG A 47 -14.58 -28.63 27.09
CA ARG A 47 -15.59 -27.85 26.37
C ARG A 47 -15.71 -26.53 27.11
N PRO A 48 -15.34 -25.39 26.50
CA PRO A 48 -15.43 -24.12 27.20
C PRO A 48 -16.89 -23.92 27.61
N PRO A 49 -17.16 -23.40 28.82
CA PRO A 49 -18.53 -23.18 29.25
C PRO A 49 -19.25 -22.32 28.21
N ARG A 50 -20.54 -22.59 27.95
CA ARG A 50 -21.32 -21.96 26.88
C ARG A 50 -21.25 -20.42 26.91
N TYR A 51 -21.07 -19.86 28.11
CA TYR A 51 -20.87 -18.43 28.36
C TYR A 51 -19.52 -17.88 27.86
N ALA A 52 -18.45 -18.68 27.86
CA ALA A 52 -17.16 -18.28 27.29
C ALA A 52 -17.22 -18.18 25.76
N LEU A 53 -17.97 -19.07 25.10
CA LEU A 53 -18.23 -18.96 23.65
C LEU A 53 -19.11 -17.74 23.33
N ALA A 54 -20.11 -17.44 24.16
CA ALA A 54 -20.96 -16.26 24.00
C ALA A 54 -20.17 -14.95 24.20
N ALA A 55 -19.26 -14.89 25.19
CA ALA A 55 -18.42 -13.73 25.42
C ALA A 55 -17.43 -13.46 24.28
N ILE A 56 -16.84 -14.52 23.71
CA ILE A 56 -15.95 -14.41 22.55
C ILE A 56 -16.73 -13.93 21.31
N ALA A 57 -17.94 -14.47 21.08
CA ALA A 57 -18.78 -14.02 19.98
C ALA A 57 -19.18 -12.54 20.11
N LEU A 58 -19.48 -12.07 21.33
CA LEU A 58 -19.76 -10.66 21.61
C LEU A 58 -18.53 -9.76 21.37
N LEU A 59 -17.33 -10.20 21.76
CA LEU A 59 -16.10 -9.45 21.50
C LEU A 59 -15.81 -9.37 20.00
N ILE A 60 -16.01 -10.46 19.25
CA ILE A 60 -15.82 -10.46 17.80
C ILE A 60 -16.84 -9.53 17.12
N SER A 61 -18.10 -9.53 17.56
CA SER A 61 -19.11 -8.64 16.99
C SER A 61 -18.82 -7.16 17.28
N VAL A 62 -18.37 -6.83 18.49
CA VAL A 62 -17.94 -5.46 18.85
C VAL A 62 -16.72 -5.04 18.05
N CYS A 63 -15.71 -5.90 17.90
CA CYS A 63 -14.54 -5.63 17.06
C CYS A 63 -14.91 -5.48 15.58
N ALA A 64 -15.85 -6.28 15.07
CA ALA A 64 -16.32 -6.18 13.70
C ALA A 64 -17.11 -4.88 13.46
N VAL A 65 -17.95 -4.47 14.41
CA VAL A 65 -18.66 -3.17 14.36
C VAL A 65 -17.66 -2.01 14.44
N TYR A 66 -16.68 -2.09 15.34
CA TYR A 66 -15.63 -1.07 15.45
C TYR A 66 -14.80 -0.97 14.16
N ALA A 67 -14.36 -2.10 13.60
CA ALA A 67 -13.67 -2.14 12.31
C ALA A 67 -14.54 -1.61 11.17
N TRP A 68 -15.83 -1.93 11.15
CA TRP A 68 -16.78 -1.41 10.16
C TRP A 68 -17.02 0.10 10.31
N MET A 69 -16.97 0.63 11.54
CA MET A 69 -17.00 2.08 11.79
C MET A 69 -15.70 2.76 11.30
N GLN A 70 -14.53 2.13 11.47
CA GLN A 70 -13.25 2.67 10.97
C GLN A 70 -13.07 2.51 9.44
N LEU A 71 -13.78 1.57 8.80
CA LEU A 71 -13.82 1.42 7.34
C LEU A 71 -14.75 2.44 6.65
N LYS A 72 -15.55 3.20 7.42
CA LYS A 72 -16.37 4.33 6.90
C LYS A 72 -15.65 5.67 6.94
N THR A 73 -14.33 5.67 7.17
CA THR A 73 -13.52 6.88 7.15
C THR A 73 -13.19 7.24 5.71
N GLU A 74 -13.98 8.19 5.18
CA GLU A 74 -13.63 9.13 4.11
C GLU A 74 -13.29 8.52 2.74
N GLU A 75 -14.33 8.11 2.01
CA GLU A 75 -14.35 8.44 0.58
C GLU A 75 -14.19 9.96 0.47
N PRO A 76 -13.12 10.49 -0.17
CA PRO A 76 -13.06 11.90 -0.50
C PRO A 76 -14.28 12.14 -1.36
N THR A 77 -15.27 12.84 -0.79
CA THR A 77 -16.47 13.20 -1.50
C THR A 77 -16.00 14.06 -2.66
N ALA A 78 -15.99 13.49 -3.87
CA ALA A 78 -15.85 14.22 -5.11
C ALA A 78 -17.09 15.11 -5.23
N ALA A 79 -17.04 16.24 -4.56
CA ALA A 79 -18.04 17.28 -4.65
C ALA A 79 -17.38 18.62 -4.33
N ALA A 80 -16.74 19.20 -5.34
CA ALA A 80 -16.85 20.64 -5.53
C ALA A 80 -17.67 20.84 -6.81
N PRO A 81 -18.93 21.31 -6.73
CA PRO A 81 -19.56 21.92 -7.88
C PRO A 81 -18.95 23.31 -8.10
N LEU A 82 -19.06 23.78 -9.34
CA LEU A 82 -18.75 25.11 -9.88
C LEU A 82 -17.36 25.25 -10.54
N ALA A 83 -17.32 24.84 -11.80
CA ALA A 83 -17.13 25.85 -12.83
C ALA A 83 -18.29 25.72 -13.82
N SER A 84 -19.05 26.81 -13.94
CA SER A 84 -19.92 27.12 -15.06
C SER A 84 -19.34 26.63 -16.39
N ASN A 85 -20.20 26.18 -17.30
CA ASN A 85 -19.88 25.95 -18.71
C ASN A 85 -18.72 26.86 -19.17
N PRO A 86 -17.61 26.30 -19.68
CA PRO A 86 -16.49 27.09 -20.18
C PRO A 86 -16.88 27.71 -21.52
N THR A 87 -17.76 28.71 -21.49
CA THR A 87 -17.87 29.70 -22.57
C THR A 87 -16.79 30.77 -22.46
N GLY A 88 -15.97 30.75 -21.40
CA GLY A 88 -14.79 31.59 -21.22
C GLY A 88 -13.49 30.85 -21.57
N SER A 89 -12.48 31.59 -22.04
CA SER A 89 -11.14 31.08 -22.36
C SER A 89 -10.31 30.65 -21.14
N GLN A 90 -10.78 30.93 -19.92
CA GLN A 90 -10.05 30.70 -18.67
C GLN A 90 -10.96 30.21 -17.53
N ILE A 91 -10.38 29.47 -16.60
CA ILE A 91 -10.95 29.10 -15.31
C ILE A 91 -10.34 30.01 -14.25
N THR A 92 -11.20 30.55 -13.37
CA THR A 92 -10.82 31.47 -12.30
C THR A 92 -11.28 30.91 -10.96
N LEU A 93 -10.35 30.73 -10.02
CA LEU A 93 -10.60 30.16 -8.70
C LEU A 93 -10.05 31.10 -7.62
N SER A 94 -10.77 31.26 -6.51
CA SER A 94 -10.24 32.04 -5.38
C SER A 94 -9.08 31.31 -4.71
N VAL A 95 -8.00 32.02 -4.40
CA VAL A 95 -6.83 31.48 -3.68
C VAL A 95 -7.21 30.95 -2.29
N ASN A 96 -8.22 31.57 -1.65
CA ASN A 96 -8.69 31.19 -0.32
C ASN A 96 -9.27 29.77 -0.27
N LEU A 97 -9.70 29.23 -1.41
CA LEU A 97 -10.16 27.85 -1.47
C LEU A 97 -9.06 26.90 -1.00
N PHE A 98 -7.78 27.21 -1.18
CA PHE A 98 -6.67 26.30 -0.92
C PHE A 98 -5.92 26.59 0.40
N GLY A 99 -6.54 27.34 1.32
CA GLY A 99 -5.90 27.74 2.58
C GLY A 99 -5.55 26.58 3.52
N ASP A 100 -6.22 25.44 3.36
CA ASP A 100 -6.03 24.22 4.17
C ASP A 100 -4.90 23.30 3.67
N GLY A 101 -4.22 23.65 2.57
CA GLY A 101 -3.18 22.82 1.96
C GLY A 101 -3.69 21.52 1.33
N LYS A 102 -5.01 21.31 1.24
CA LYS A 102 -5.59 20.11 0.65
C LYS A 102 -5.70 20.24 -0.87
N ALA A 103 -5.29 19.19 -1.57
CA ALA A 103 -5.44 19.09 -3.00
C ALA A 103 -6.93 19.04 -3.37
N ARG A 104 -7.31 19.83 -4.37
CA ARG A 104 -8.66 19.83 -4.95
C ARG A 104 -8.58 19.34 -6.38
N TYR A 105 -9.46 18.43 -6.72
CA TYR A 105 -9.48 17.76 -8.02
C TYR A 105 -10.61 18.33 -8.87
N TYR A 106 -10.33 18.49 -10.15
CA TYR A 106 -11.22 19.11 -11.12
C TYR A 106 -11.23 18.31 -12.41
N GLU A 107 -12.33 18.46 -13.15
CA GLU A 107 -12.53 17.81 -14.43
C GLU A 107 -12.93 18.85 -15.48
N TYR A 108 -12.38 18.72 -16.69
CA TYR A 108 -12.76 19.51 -17.84
C TYR A 108 -13.20 18.59 -18.98
N ARG A 109 -14.43 18.77 -19.47
CA ARG A 109 -14.96 17.99 -20.60
C ARG A 109 -14.51 18.63 -21.92
N ALA A 110 -13.77 17.87 -22.72
CA ALA A 110 -13.24 18.27 -24.02
C ALA A 110 -13.72 17.28 -25.10
N GLY A 111 -14.96 17.46 -25.57
CA GLY A 111 -15.64 16.49 -26.41
C GLY A 111 -15.92 15.21 -25.62
N ASP A 112 -15.45 14.06 -26.14
CA ASP A 112 -15.61 12.75 -25.50
C ASP A 112 -14.55 12.47 -24.42
N SER A 113 -13.53 13.32 -24.27
CA SER A 113 -12.47 13.16 -23.27
C SER A 113 -12.75 14.00 -22.03
N THR A 114 -12.52 13.41 -20.85
CA THR A 114 -12.53 14.14 -19.57
C THR A 114 -11.09 14.33 -19.08
N ILE A 115 -10.63 15.58 -19.04
CA ILE A 115 -9.28 15.93 -18.59
C ILE A 115 -9.34 16.20 -17.09
N ARG A 116 -8.55 15.46 -16.31
CA ARG A 116 -8.51 15.59 -14.85
C ARG A 116 -7.24 16.31 -14.42
N TYR A 117 -7.37 17.23 -13.48
CA TYR A 117 -6.26 17.98 -12.92
C TYR A 117 -6.54 18.29 -11.45
N PHE A 118 -5.50 18.64 -10.71
CA PHE A 118 -5.63 19.04 -9.32
C PHE A 118 -4.83 20.30 -9.03
N ILE A 119 -5.25 20.99 -7.99
CA ILE A 119 -4.58 22.18 -7.46
C ILE A 119 -4.31 21.95 -5.97
N ILE A 120 -3.09 22.23 -5.53
CA ILE A 120 -2.65 22.10 -4.14
C ILE A 120 -1.92 23.38 -3.73
N ARG A 121 -2.11 23.83 -2.49
CA ARG A 121 -1.18 24.76 -1.86
C ARG A 121 -0.13 23.94 -1.13
N SER A 122 1.08 23.94 -1.66
CA SER A 122 2.24 23.24 -1.11
C SER A 122 2.74 23.87 0.19
N SER A 123 3.67 23.16 0.84
CA SER A 123 4.28 23.58 2.12
C SER A 123 5.08 24.89 2.05
N ASP A 124 5.59 25.28 0.87
CA ASP A 124 6.20 26.59 0.64
C ASP A 124 5.19 27.73 0.38
N GLY A 125 3.88 27.43 0.51
CA GLY A 125 2.80 28.39 0.37
C GLY A 125 2.39 28.72 -1.08
N VAL A 126 3.09 28.15 -2.07
CA VAL A 126 2.82 28.35 -3.50
C VAL A 126 1.60 27.52 -3.92
N LEU A 127 0.68 28.13 -4.67
CA LEU A 127 -0.35 27.33 -5.35
C LEU A 127 0.28 26.60 -6.51
N ARG A 128 -0.03 25.31 -6.65
CA ARG A 128 0.52 24.40 -7.67
C ARG A 128 -0.60 23.70 -8.41
N ALA A 129 -0.52 23.60 -9.74
CA ALA A 129 -1.48 22.90 -10.57
C ALA A 129 -0.80 21.83 -11.42
N ALA A 130 -1.40 20.66 -11.52
CA ALA A 130 -0.89 19.57 -12.32
C ALA A 130 -2.05 18.70 -12.84
N PHE A 131 -1.82 18.01 -13.94
CA PHE A 131 -2.74 16.96 -14.39
C PHE A 131 -2.76 15.80 -13.40
N ASP A 132 -3.89 15.12 -13.29
CA ASP A 132 -4.04 13.88 -12.53
C ASP A 132 -3.45 12.69 -13.30
N ALA A 133 -2.23 12.87 -13.82
CA ALA A 133 -1.50 11.96 -14.70
C ALA A 133 0.00 12.34 -14.75
N CYS A 134 0.83 11.44 -15.27
CA CYS A 134 2.25 11.67 -15.52
C CYS A 134 2.70 10.94 -16.79
N ASP A 135 3.90 11.24 -17.27
CA ASP A 135 4.41 10.72 -18.54
C ASP A 135 4.59 9.19 -18.55
N VAL A 136 4.74 8.59 -17.37
CA VAL A 136 4.99 7.15 -17.23
C VAL A 136 3.71 6.35 -17.00
N CYS A 137 2.90 6.73 -16.03
CA CYS A 137 1.79 5.90 -15.52
C CYS A 137 0.41 6.25 -16.08
N TRP A 138 0.28 7.29 -16.92
CA TRP A 138 -1.03 7.83 -17.33
C TRP A 138 -1.99 6.78 -17.91
N ARG A 139 -1.48 5.80 -18.69
CA ARG A 139 -2.32 4.72 -19.28
C ARG A 139 -3.06 3.86 -18.24
N ALA A 140 -2.56 3.81 -17.00
CA ALA A 140 -3.28 3.13 -15.92
C ALA A 140 -4.58 3.85 -15.53
N GLY A 141 -4.69 5.15 -15.79
CA GLY A 141 -5.88 5.98 -15.50
C GLY A 141 -6.10 6.23 -14.01
N LYS A 142 -5.14 5.88 -13.14
CA LYS A 142 -5.34 5.94 -11.68
C LYS A 142 -5.17 7.35 -11.13
N GLY A 143 -4.16 8.10 -11.56
CA GLY A 143 -3.88 9.45 -11.06
C GLY A 143 -3.16 9.46 -9.70
N TYR A 144 -3.37 10.50 -8.92
CA TYR A 144 -2.66 10.83 -7.68
C TYR A 144 -3.60 11.03 -6.50
N VAL A 145 -3.09 10.81 -5.31
CA VAL A 145 -3.74 11.13 -4.03
C VAL A 145 -2.77 11.90 -3.16
N GLN A 146 -3.24 12.90 -2.42
CA GLN A 146 -2.42 13.59 -1.44
C GLN A 146 -2.29 12.72 -0.17
N ALA A 147 -1.07 12.62 0.36
CA ALA A 147 -0.78 12.12 1.69
C ALA A 147 0.14 13.14 2.37
N ASP A 148 -0.36 13.87 3.36
CA ASP A 148 0.35 14.98 4.00
C ASP A 148 0.91 15.99 2.98
N ASP A 149 2.23 16.21 2.98
CA ASP A 149 2.93 17.13 2.07
C ASP A 149 3.41 16.45 0.77
N VAL A 150 2.96 15.23 0.47
CA VAL A 150 3.32 14.54 -0.77
C VAL A 150 2.11 14.21 -1.63
N MET A 151 2.31 14.17 -2.94
CA MET A 151 1.41 13.55 -3.90
C MET A 151 1.90 12.13 -4.19
N VAL A 152 1.02 11.15 -4.04
CA VAL A 152 1.32 9.72 -4.24
C VAL A 152 0.65 9.23 -5.51
N CYS A 153 1.42 8.64 -6.43
CA CYS A 153 0.84 8.01 -7.62
C CYS A 153 0.07 6.75 -7.22
N LYS A 154 -1.23 6.69 -7.50
CA LYS A 154 -2.09 5.52 -7.20
C LYS A 154 -1.74 4.28 -8.04
N ASN A 155 -0.86 4.42 -9.04
CA ASN A 155 -0.39 3.29 -9.85
C ASN A 155 0.91 2.67 -9.31
N CYS A 156 1.96 3.46 -9.15
CA CYS A 156 3.30 2.96 -8.79
C CYS A 156 3.70 3.22 -7.33
N GLY A 157 2.91 3.97 -6.57
CA GLY A 157 3.17 4.27 -5.15
C GLY A 157 4.30 5.26 -4.89
N GLN A 158 4.95 5.80 -5.93
CA GLN A 158 5.96 6.84 -5.75
C GLN A 158 5.36 8.11 -5.17
N GLN A 159 6.14 8.77 -4.32
CA GLN A 159 5.75 9.96 -3.57
C GLN A 159 6.54 11.16 -4.07
N PHE A 160 5.87 12.29 -4.21
CA PHE A 160 6.43 13.53 -4.72
C PHE A 160 6.12 14.65 -3.75
N ALA A 161 7.14 15.30 -3.20
CA ALA A 161 6.94 16.46 -2.34
C ALA A 161 6.09 17.51 -3.06
N SER A 162 5.15 18.13 -2.34
CA SER A 162 4.23 19.14 -2.88
C SER A 162 5.00 20.28 -3.55
N VAL A 163 6.20 20.59 -3.05
CA VAL A 163 7.11 21.60 -3.60
C VAL A 163 7.68 21.27 -4.98
N LEU A 164 7.60 20.01 -5.40
CA LEU A 164 8.06 19.57 -6.73
C LEU A 164 6.92 19.41 -7.73
N VAL A 165 5.66 19.43 -7.28
CA VAL A 165 4.50 19.45 -8.19
C VAL A 165 4.65 20.67 -9.09
N ASN A 166 4.30 20.57 -10.37
CA ASN A 166 4.43 21.65 -11.36
C ASN A 166 5.86 22.20 -11.65
N GLU A 167 6.84 22.01 -10.77
CA GLU A 167 8.22 22.48 -10.95
C GLU A 167 9.07 21.47 -11.74
N VAL A 168 9.02 20.20 -11.33
CA VAL A 168 9.78 19.14 -12.01
C VAL A 168 8.90 18.52 -13.10
N LYS A 169 9.42 18.56 -14.32
CA LYS A 169 8.75 18.03 -15.53
C LYS A 169 9.35 16.68 -15.90
N GLY A 170 8.53 15.76 -16.40
CA GLY A 170 8.99 14.45 -16.82
C GLY A 170 8.81 13.35 -15.78
N GLY A 171 8.78 12.10 -16.25
CA GLY A 171 8.80 10.93 -15.38
C GLY A 171 7.48 10.71 -14.63
N CYS A 172 7.59 10.30 -13.37
CA CYS A 172 6.43 9.97 -12.53
C CYS A 172 5.92 11.13 -11.67
N ASN A 173 6.53 12.32 -11.69
CA ASN A 173 5.95 13.48 -11.04
C ASN A 173 4.66 13.89 -11.79
N PRO A 174 3.57 14.31 -11.11
CA PRO A 174 2.41 14.89 -11.77
C PRO A 174 2.79 15.87 -12.90
N ALA A 175 2.24 15.66 -14.09
CA ALA A 175 2.55 16.49 -15.24
C ALA A 175 2.06 17.93 -15.00
N PRO A 176 2.92 18.94 -15.20
CA PRO A 176 2.60 20.33 -14.86
C PRO A 176 1.41 20.86 -15.69
N LEU A 177 0.55 21.63 -15.04
CA LEU A 177 -0.48 22.46 -15.67
C LEU A 177 -0.15 23.93 -15.43
N ASP A 178 -0.05 24.71 -16.52
CA ASP A 178 0.26 26.13 -16.44
C ASP A 178 -0.86 26.90 -15.73
N ARG A 179 -0.45 27.90 -14.95
CA ARG A 179 -1.34 28.75 -14.15
C ARG A 179 -0.71 30.10 -13.88
N SER A 180 -1.53 31.08 -13.54
CA SER A 180 -1.06 32.37 -13.02
C SER A 180 -1.86 32.81 -11.80
N ILE A 181 -1.28 33.68 -10.98
CA ILE A 181 -1.98 34.34 -9.87
C ILE A 181 -2.19 35.81 -10.23
N GLN A 182 -3.43 36.28 -10.14
CA GLN A 182 -3.81 37.67 -10.34
C GLN A 182 -4.59 38.16 -9.12
N GLY A 183 -3.91 38.84 -8.20
CA GLY A 183 -4.50 39.25 -6.92
C GLY A 183 -4.90 38.03 -6.08
N ASP A 184 -6.19 37.92 -5.77
CA ASP A 184 -6.79 36.83 -4.98
C ASP A 184 -7.29 35.65 -5.84
N ARG A 185 -6.92 35.63 -7.13
CA ARG A 185 -7.40 34.66 -8.12
C ARG A 185 -6.27 33.82 -8.70
N LEU A 186 -6.50 32.51 -8.72
CA LEU A 186 -5.79 31.56 -9.55
C LEU A 186 -6.47 31.48 -10.92
N ILE A 187 -5.69 31.66 -11.98
CA ILE A 187 -6.13 31.62 -13.38
C ILE A 187 -5.47 30.43 -14.06
N ILE A 188 -6.28 29.62 -14.75
CA ILE A 188 -5.82 28.52 -15.62
C ILE A 188 -6.48 28.71 -16.98
N GLU A 189 -5.70 28.82 -18.05
CA GLU A 189 -6.28 28.95 -19.39
C GLU A 189 -6.84 27.60 -19.84
N VAL A 190 -7.99 27.63 -20.51
CA VAL A 190 -8.61 26.42 -21.07
C VAL A 190 -7.67 25.77 -22.10
N LYS A 191 -6.93 26.57 -22.86
CA LYS A 191 -5.94 26.05 -23.82
C LYS A 191 -4.88 25.17 -23.13
N ASP A 192 -4.44 25.53 -21.93
CA ASP A 192 -3.40 24.80 -21.19
C ASP A 192 -3.98 23.50 -20.62
N ILE A 193 -5.25 23.50 -20.20
CA ILE A 193 -5.95 22.27 -19.81
C ILE A 193 -6.03 21.30 -21.00
N LEU A 194 -6.37 21.81 -22.19
CA LEU A 194 -6.51 20.99 -23.39
C LEU A 194 -5.21 20.30 -23.83
N GLU A 195 -4.04 20.84 -23.50
CA GLU A 195 -2.74 20.17 -23.75
C GLU A 195 -2.62 18.83 -23.01
N GLY A 196 -3.35 18.68 -21.90
CA GLY A 196 -3.41 17.45 -21.12
C GLY A 196 -4.19 16.31 -21.77
N LYS A 197 -4.94 16.56 -22.86
CA LYS A 197 -5.81 15.56 -23.51
C LYS A 197 -5.09 14.24 -23.81
N LYS A 198 -3.81 14.32 -24.19
CA LYS A 198 -2.94 13.15 -24.46
C LYS A 198 -2.85 12.15 -23.31
N TYR A 199 -3.07 12.57 -22.07
CA TYR A 199 -3.03 11.69 -20.89
C TYR A 199 -4.38 11.01 -20.58
N PHE A 200 -5.47 11.47 -21.20
CA PHE A 200 -6.83 11.06 -20.84
C PHE A 200 -7.63 10.49 -22.01
N ASP A 201 -7.08 10.54 -23.23
CA ASP A 201 -7.60 9.85 -24.41
C ASP A 201 -7.08 8.40 -24.44
N ILE A 202 -7.62 7.55 -23.54
CA ILE A 202 -7.21 6.14 -23.39
C ILE A 202 -8.27 5.25 -24.07
N PRO A 203 -7.94 4.57 -25.18
CA PRO A 203 -8.88 3.67 -25.83
C PRO A 203 -9.30 2.52 -24.91
N GLY A 204 -10.61 2.23 -24.85
CA GLY A 204 -11.14 1.06 -24.16
C GLY A 204 -11.34 1.18 -22.65
N LYS A 205 -11.25 2.39 -22.08
CA LYS A 205 -11.69 2.68 -20.71
C LYS A 205 -12.76 3.78 -20.72
N VAL A 206 -14.02 3.36 -20.64
CA VAL A 206 -15.20 4.20 -20.36
C VAL A 206 -15.74 3.86 -18.98
#